data_AF-A0AAE3JJL6-F1
#
_entry.id   AF-A0AAE3JJL6-F1
#
_cell.length_a   1.000
_cell.length_b   1.000
_cell.length_c   1.000
_cell.angle_alpha   90.00
_cell.angle_beta   90.00
_cell.angle_gamma   90.00
#
_symmetry.space_group_name_H-M   'P 1'
#
loop_
_entity.id
_entity.type
_entity.pdbx_description
1 polymer ?
#
loop_
_entity_poly.entity_id
_entity_poly.type
_entity_poly.pdbx_seq_one_letter_code
_entity_poly.pdbx_strand_id
1 'polypeptide(L)'
;MEKLLKPVADKLGLDINDEQHDLTSLAQFFVDDHGGVRGELDQILVEEYGKTKMSVSDNHRILARLPIQIYWTTNYDRLIENALLEQGKTPDIKKAQSDLTVNLPKRDAIIYKMHGDIETVSETVLTKHEYEDYNKKRELFSNAFKSDYVSRTFLFIGFSFTDPNLDYLISRIRTTLGQNIKPDYYFIKKKRIQDCREGKNLERTP
;
A
#
# COMPACT_ATOMS: atom_id res chain seq x y z
N MET A 1 1.04 -6.82 0.73
CA MET A 1 1.78 -7.27 -0.47
C MET A 1 2.36 -8.66 -0.27
N GLU A 2 3.18 -8.90 0.76
CA GLU A 2 3.80 -10.21 1.08
C GLU A 2 2.84 -11.41 0.93
N LYS A 3 1.71 -11.41 1.65
CA LYS A 3 0.73 -12.53 1.57
C LYS A 3 0.18 -12.79 0.17
N LEU A 4 0.04 -11.73 -0.65
CA LEU A 4 -0.51 -11.85 -2.00
C LEU A 4 0.51 -12.40 -3.00
N LEU A 5 1.80 -12.13 -2.78
CA LEU A 5 2.89 -12.60 -3.63
C LEU A 5 3.49 -13.94 -3.18
N LYS A 6 2.99 -14.53 -2.08
CA LYS A 6 3.51 -15.81 -1.59
C LYS A 6 3.47 -16.92 -2.65
N PRO A 7 2.36 -17.15 -3.39
CA PRO A 7 2.37 -18.19 -4.42
C PRO A 7 3.27 -17.86 -5.60
N VAL A 8 3.52 -16.57 -5.86
CA VAL A 8 4.49 -16.15 -6.88
C VAL A 8 5.90 -16.57 -6.46
N ALA A 9 6.26 -16.34 -5.20
CA ALA A 9 7.53 -16.80 -4.64
C ALA A 9 7.63 -18.34 -4.68
N ASP A 10 6.56 -19.04 -4.26
CA ASP A 10 6.52 -20.50 -4.25
C ASP A 10 6.68 -21.09 -5.66
N LYS A 11 6.05 -20.50 -6.68
CA LYS A 11 6.21 -20.90 -8.10
C LYS A 11 7.63 -20.71 -8.61
N LEU A 12 8.33 -19.67 -8.12
CA LEU A 12 9.71 -19.36 -8.48
C LEU A 12 10.74 -20.12 -7.62
N GLY A 13 10.30 -20.90 -6.63
CA GLY A 13 11.18 -21.59 -5.69
C GLY A 13 11.92 -20.66 -4.73
N LEU A 14 11.38 -19.47 -4.45
CA LEU A 14 11.98 -18.45 -3.58
C LEU A 14 11.26 -18.38 -2.23
N ASP A 15 12.00 -18.15 -1.15
CA ASP A 15 11.41 -17.86 0.17
C ASP A 15 11.11 -16.36 0.29
N ILE A 16 9.82 -16.02 0.41
CA ILE A 16 9.36 -14.64 0.58
C ILE A 16 9.78 -14.00 1.90
N ASN A 17 10.21 -14.79 2.89
CA ASN A 17 10.67 -14.29 4.19
C ASN A 17 12.17 -13.97 4.22
N ASP A 18 12.92 -14.33 3.18
CA ASP A 18 14.31 -13.91 3.06
C ASP A 18 14.34 -12.39 2.79
N GLU A 19 14.86 -11.63 3.78
CA GLU A 19 14.93 -10.16 3.78
C GLU A 19 15.69 -9.58 2.57
N GLN A 20 16.34 -10.42 1.75
CA GLN A 20 17.02 -10.02 0.52
C GLN A 20 16.09 -9.76 -0.68
N HIS A 21 14.84 -10.24 -0.66
CA HIS A 21 13.96 -10.15 -1.83
C HIS A 21 13.05 -8.92 -1.77
N ASP A 22 13.33 -7.93 -2.63
CA ASP A 22 12.38 -6.87 -2.95
C ASP A 22 11.17 -7.46 -3.68
N LEU A 23 10.00 -7.41 -3.03
CA LEU A 23 8.72 -7.93 -3.54
C LEU A 23 8.33 -7.34 -4.90
N THR A 24 8.70 -6.09 -5.17
CA THR A 24 8.39 -5.45 -6.45
C THR A 24 9.26 -6.00 -7.57
N SER A 25 10.52 -6.33 -7.26
CA SER A 25 11.44 -7.03 -8.16
C SER A 25 11.02 -8.48 -8.39
N LEU A 26 10.52 -9.18 -7.36
CA LEU A 26 9.95 -10.52 -7.50
C LEU A 26 8.74 -10.52 -8.46
N ALA A 27 7.81 -9.59 -8.27
CA ALA A 27 6.65 -9.45 -9.16
C ALA A 27 7.07 -9.12 -10.59
N GLN A 28 8.09 -8.28 -10.78
CA GLN A 28 8.64 -7.97 -12.10
C GLN A 28 9.25 -9.21 -12.77
N PHE A 29 10.10 -9.93 -12.04
CA PHE A 29 10.73 -11.15 -12.56
C PHE A 29 9.69 -12.18 -13.00
N PHE A 30 8.61 -12.37 -12.21
CA PHE A 30 7.52 -13.26 -12.58
C PHE A 30 6.86 -12.84 -13.91
N VAL A 31 6.58 -11.56 -14.09
CA VAL A 31 5.99 -11.05 -15.35
C VAL A 31 6.94 -11.27 -16.53
N ASP A 32 8.23 -11.03 -16.34
CA ASP A 32 9.24 -11.21 -17.40
C ASP A 32 9.37 -12.69 -17.80
N ASP A 33 9.38 -13.61 -16.84
CA ASP A 33 9.42 -15.07 -17.07
C ASP A 33 8.21 -15.59 -17.87
N HIS A 34 7.05 -14.93 -17.72
CA HIS A 34 5.81 -15.28 -18.42
C HIS A 34 5.59 -14.46 -19.70
N GLY A 35 6.68 -14.02 -20.34
CA GLY A 35 6.65 -13.34 -21.64
C GLY A 35 6.23 -11.87 -21.58
N GLY A 36 6.37 -11.22 -20.43
CA GLY A 36 6.01 -9.81 -20.22
C GLY A 36 4.50 -9.57 -20.05
N VAL A 37 3.70 -10.64 -19.95
CA VAL A 37 2.24 -10.57 -19.84
C VAL A 37 1.83 -10.69 -18.38
N ARG A 38 1.10 -9.70 -17.88
CA ARG A 38 0.68 -9.60 -16.49
C ARG A 38 -0.49 -10.52 -16.11
N GLY A 39 -1.18 -11.10 -17.09
CA GLY A 39 -2.44 -11.84 -16.88
C GLY A 39 -2.35 -12.96 -15.84
N GLU A 40 -1.26 -13.73 -15.82
CA GLU A 40 -1.08 -14.79 -14.82
C GLU A 40 -0.85 -14.23 -13.41
N LEU A 41 -0.08 -13.15 -13.30
CA LEU A 41 0.11 -12.45 -12.02
C LEU A 41 -1.24 -11.94 -11.49
N ASP A 42 -2.04 -11.31 -12.35
CA ASP A 42 -3.36 -10.79 -11.98
C ASP A 42 -4.29 -11.90 -11.51
N GLN A 43 -4.29 -13.05 -12.20
CA GLN A 43 -5.07 -14.22 -11.80
C GLN A 43 -4.66 -14.72 -10.40
N ILE A 44 -3.35 -14.87 -10.14
CA ILE A 44 -2.85 -15.28 -8.82
C ILE A 44 -3.31 -14.31 -7.73
N LEU A 45 -3.23 -12.99 -7.98
CA LEU A 45 -3.65 -11.98 -7.02
C LEU A 45 -5.14 -12.08 -6.68
N VAL A 46 -6.01 -12.27 -7.68
CA VAL A 46 -7.46 -12.45 -7.47
C VAL A 46 -7.73 -13.71 -6.65
N GLU A 47 -7.09 -14.82 -7.01
CA GLU A 47 -7.27 -16.09 -6.32
C GLU A 47 -6.82 -16.01 -4.86
N GLU A 48 -5.64 -15.46 -4.59
CA GLU A 48 -5.14 -15.33 -3.22
C GLU A 48 -5.92 -14.34 -2.39
N TYR A 49 -6.35 -13.23 -2.98
CA TYR A 49 -7.23 -12.30 -2.29
C TYR A 49 -8.56 -12.97 -1.94
N GLY A 50 -9.14 -13.75 -2.87
CA GLY A 50 -10.38 -14.50 -2.64
C GLY A 50 -10.27 -15.59 -1.57
N LYS A 51 -9.10 -16.26 -1.46
CA LYS A 51 -8.81 -17.24 -0.41
C LYS A 51 -8.57 -16.58 0.95
N THR A 52 -8.02 -15.38 0.97
CA THR A 52 -7.67 -14.68 2.21
C THR A 52 -8.93 -14.15 2.88
N LYS A 53 -9.30 -14.74 4.02
CA LYS A 53 -10.35 -14.17 4.89
C LYS A 53 -9.86 -12.89 5.54
N MET A 54 -10.00 -11.77 4.84
CA MET A 54 -9.78 -10.44 5.42
C MET A 54 -11.08 -9.95 6.04
N SER A 55 -11.02 -9.57 7.33
CA SER A 55 -12.15 -9.02 8.05
C SER A 55 -11.83 -7.64 8.58
N VAL A 56 -12.87 -6.81 8.69
CA VAL A 56 -12.76 -5.48 9.29
C VAL A 56 -12.32 -5.63 10.74
N SER A 57 -11.08 -5.21 11.01
CA SER A 57 -10.54 -5.13 12.38
C SER A 57 -11.16 -4.00 13.22
N ASP A 58 -11.02 -4.08 14.54
CA ASP A 58 -11.48 -3.03 15.45
C ASP A 58 -10.81 -1.68 15.21
N ASN A 59 -9.55 -1.68 14.76
CA ASN A 59 -8.86 -0.44 14.38
C ASN A 59 -9.59 0.26 13.23
N HIS A 60 -10.02 -0.49 12.19
CA HIS A 60 -10.79 0.10 11.11
C HIS A 60 -12.13 0.67 11.62
N ARG A 61 -12.81 -0.04 12.52
CA ARG A 61 -14.07 0.44 13.13
C ARG A 61 -13.89 1.68 14.00
N ILE A 62 -12.77 1.77 14.73
CA ILE A 62 -12.43 2.96 15.50
C ILE A 62 -12.19 4.13 14.56
N LEU A 63 -11.35 3.96 13.53
CA LEU A 63 -11.06 5.00 12.56
C LEU A 63 -12.33 5.47 11.82
N ALA A 64 -13.18 4.53 11.40
CA ALA A 64 -14.44 4.82 10.73
C ALA A 64 -15.42 5.63 11.60
N ARG A 65 -15.35 5.53 12.94
CA ARG A 65 -16.16 6.34 13.86
C ARG A 65 -15.67 7.77 14.02
N LEU A 66 -14.37 8.02 13.84
CA LEU A 66 -13.80 9.35 13.95
C LEU A 66 -14.27 10.25 12.80
N PRO A 67 -14.29 11.58 12.98
CA PRO A 67 -14.66 12.54 11.92
C PRO A 67 -13.52 12.74 10.90
N ILE A 68 -12.91 11.65 10.43
CA ILE A 68 -11.87 11.66 9.40
C ILE A 68 -12.54 11.71 8.03
N GLN A 69 -12.19 12.72 7.24
CA GLN A 69 -12.76 12.95 5.91
C GLN A 69 -11.90 12.40 4.77
N ILE A 70 -10.62 12.13 5.00
CA ILE A 70 -9.68 11.72 3.96
C ILE A 70 -8.82 10.57 4.47
N TYR A 71 -8.81 9.50 3.71
CA TYR A 71 -7.97 8.33 3.91
C TYR A 71 -7.05 8.18 2.70
N TRP A 72 -5.75 8.03 2.96
CA TRP A 72 -4.76 7.66 1.96
C TRP A 72 -4.25 6.26 2.29
N THR A 73 -4.20 5.37 1.30
CA THR A 73 -3.73 3.99 1.49
C THR A 73 -2.98 3.48 0.27
N THR A 74 -1.97 2.65 0.50
CA THR A 74 -1.29 1.85 -0.53
C THR A 74 -1.76 0.39 -0.53
N ASN A 75 -2.72 0.05 0.35
CA ASN A 75 -3.35 -1.26 0.39
C ASN A 75 -4.38 -1.43 -0.74
N TYR A 76 -4.48 -2.65 -1.25
CA TYR A 76 -5.41 -3.03 -2.32
C TYR A 76 -6.78 -3.50 -1.80
N ASP A 77 -6.84 -3.92 -0.52
CA ASP A 77 -8.05 -4.46 0.12
C ASP A 77 -9.14 -3.40 0.34
N ARG A 78 -10.36 -3.86 0.67
CA ARG A 78 -11.53 -2.98 0.88
C ARG A 78 -11.88 -2.76 2.37
N LEU A 79 -10.93 -2.92 3.29
CA LEU A 79 -11.24 -2.94 4.73
C LEU A 79 -11.65 -1.57 5.28
N ILE A 80 -11.10 -0.47 4.75
CA ILE A 80 -11.44 0.90 5.18
C ILE A 80 -12.84 1.26 4.68
N GLU A 81 -13.11 0.94 3.41
CA GLU A 81 -14.38 1.11 2.72
C GLU A 81 -15.50 0.39 3.49
N ASN A 82 -15.28 -0.90 3.79
CA ASN A 82 -16.24 -1.73 4.51
C ASN A 82 -16.47 -1.20 5.93
N ALA A 83 -15.43 -0.75 6.63
CA ALA A 83 -15.59 -0.18 7.97
C ALA A 83 -16.41 1.12 7.96
N LEU A 84 -16.24 1.97 6.95
CA LEU A 84 -17.05 3.18 6.79
C LEU A 84 -18.51 2.85 6.50
N LEU A 85 -18.76 1.88 5.61
CA LEU A 85 -20.10 1.38 5.32
C LEU A 85 -20.77 0.76 6.56
N GLU A 86 -20.03 -0.02 7.37
CA GLU A 86 -20.50 -0.57 8.66
C GLU A 86 -20.94 0.53 9.64
N GLN A 87 -20.35 1.74 9.55
CA GLN A 87 -20.72 2.90 10.36
C GLN A 87 -21.78 3.79 9.71
N GLY A 88 -22.38 3.36 8.59
CA GLY A 88 -23.39 4.12 7.86
C GLY A 88 -22.84 5.35 7.11
N LYS A 89 -21.52 5.40 6.88
CA LYS A 89 -20.87 6.47 6.11
C LYS A 89 -20.81 6.11 4.64
N THR A 90 -20.78 7.14 3.81
CA THR A 90 -20.68 7.05 2.34
C THR A 90 -19.24 7.32 1.89
N PRO A 91 -18.43 6.29 1.61
CA PRO A 91 -17.07 6.46 1.12
C PRO A 91 -17.03 6.78 -0.39
N ASP A 92 -16.30 7.81 -0.77
CA ASP A 92 -15.94 8.12 -2.15
C ASP A 92 -14.56 7.54 -2.47
N ILE A 93 -14.53 6.46 -3.26
CA ILE A 93 -13.32 5.67 -3.52
C ILE A 93 -12.64 6.19 -4.79
N LYS A 94 -11.34 6.51 -4.68
CA LYS A 94 -10.47 6.95 -5.77
C LYS A 94 -9.38 5.91 -5.99
N LYS A 95 -9.56 5.03 -6.97
CA LYS A 95 -8.62 3.93 -7.28
C LYS A 95 -7.88 4.12 -8.60
N ALA A 96 -8.48 4.83 -9.55
CA ALA A 96 -7.92 5.19 -10.84
C ALA A 96 -7.82 6.72 -11.01
N GLN A 97 -6.98 7.18 -11.93
CA GLN A 97 -6.79 8.62 -12.18
C GLN A 97 -8.07 9.29 -12.70
N SER A 98 -8.86 8.57 -13.49
CA SER A 98 -10.19 9.01 -13.94
C SER A 98 -11.15 9.29 -12.80
N ASP A 99 -11.07 8.55 -11.69
CA ASP A 99 -11.98 8.68 -10.54
C ASP A 99 -11.84 10.04 -9.83
N LEU A 100 -10.68 10.70 -9.99
CA LEU A 100 -10.41 12.02 -9.42
C LEU A 100 -11.30 13.11 -10.03
N THR A 101 -11.83 12.88 -11.23
CA THR A 101 -12.70 13.85 -11.93
C THR A 101 -14.15 13.80 -11.43
N VAL A 102 -14.54 12.68 -10.83
CA VAL A 102 -15.91 12.45 -10.33
C VAL A 102 -15.91 12.71 -8.83
N ASN A 103 -16.94 13.37 -8.30
CA ASN A 103 -17.11 13.53 -6.86
C ASN A 103 -18.45 12.93 -6.45
N LEU A 104 -18.42 12.00 -5.50
CA LEU A 104 -19.65 11.39 -4.99
C LEU A 104 -20.42 12.42 -4.14
N PRO A 105 -21.68 12.75 -4.48
CA PRO A 105 -22.49 13.66 -3.68
C PRO A 105 -22.75 13.10 -2.29
N LYS A 106 -22.80 13.97 -1.28
CA LYS A 106 -23.06 13.59 0.13
C LYS A 106 -22.09 12.55 0.70
N ARG A 107 -20.87 12.46 0.16
CA ARG A 107 -19.81 11.63 0.72
C ARG A 107 -19.42 12.08 2.13
N ASP A 108 -19.19 11.13 3.02
CA ASP A 108 -18.69 11.37 4.37
C ASP A 108 -17.16 11.34 4.44
N ALA A 109 -16.53 10.56 3.55
CA ALA A 109 -15.08 10.43 3.46
C ALA A 109 -14.63 10.13 2.03
N ILE A 110 -13.39 10.51 1.69
CA ILE A 110 -12.71 10.15 0.46
C ILE A 110 -11.61 9.14 0.79
N ILE A 111 -11.47 8.10 -0.01
CA ILE A 111 -10.43 7.08 0.12
C ILE A 111 -9.59 7.10 -1.15
N TYR A 112 -8.36 7.57 -1.05
CA TYR A 112 -7.38 7.51 -2.12
C TYR A 112 -6.55 6.24 -2.02
N LYS A 113 -6.69 5.36 -3.01
CA LYS A 113 -5.92 4.12 -3.12
C LYS A 113 -4.77 4.33 -4.09
N MET A 114 -3.61 4.65 -3.56
CA MET A 114 -2.45 5.08 -4.33
C MET A 114 -2.00 4.03 -5.33
N HIS A 115 -2.05 2.75 -4.94
CA HIS A 115 -1.61 1.62 -5.76
C HIS A 115 -2.75 0.89 -6.46
N GLY A 116 -3.94 1.49 -6.52
CA GLY A 116 -5.13 0.88 -7.14
C GLY A 116 -5.89 -0.03 -6.18
N ASP A 117 -6.72 -0.91 -6.75
CA ASP A 117 -7.68 -1.72 -6.03
C ASP A 117 -7.67 -3.16 -6.57
N ILE A 118 -7.88 -4.13 -5.70
CA ILE A 118 -7.91 -5.54 -6.08
C ILE A 118 -9.06 -5.92 -7.01
N GLU A 119 -10.14 -5.12 -7.08
CA GLU A 119 -11.22 -5.31 -8.06
C GLU A 119 -10.81 -4.88 -9.47
N THR A 120 -9.75 -4.08 -9.59
CA THR A 120 -9.21 -3.59 -10.86
C THR A 120 -7.72 -3.88 -10.91
N VAL A 121 -7.39 -5.17 -10.79
CA VAL A 121 -6.01 -5.68 -10.63
C VAL A 121 -5.08 -5.17 -11.73
N SER A 122 -5.55 -5.11 -12.97
CA SER A 122 -4.78 -4.65 -14.14
C SER A 122 -4.30 -3.19 -14.03
N GLU A 123 -4.90 -2.39 -13.15
CA GLU A 123 -4.51 -1.00 -12.89
C GLU A 123 -3.70 -0.84 -11.60
N THR A 124 -3.44 -1.93 -10.88
CA THR A 124 -2.68 -1.87 -9.62
C THR A 124 -1.20 -1.65 -9.86
N VAL A 125 -0.52 -1.05 -8.89
CA VAL A 125 0.93 -0.81 -8.93
C VAL A 125 1.61 -1.87 -8.07
N LEU A 126 2.32 -2.82 -8.68
CA LEU A 126 2.90 -3.96 -8.00
C LEU A 126 4.31 -4.31 -8.49
N THR A 127 4.56 -4.25 -9.80
CA THR A 127 5.88 -4.57 -10.35
C THR A 127 6.83 -3.39 -10.24
N LYS A 128 8.14 -3.66 -10.22
CA LYS A 128 9.17 -2.63 -10.19
C LYS A 128 8.97 -1.57 -11.29
N HIS A 129 8.69 -1.99 -12.53
CA HIS A 129 8.44 -1.07 -13.63
C HIS A 129 7.23 -0.15 -13.37
N GLU A 130 6.17 -0.66 -12.74
CA GLU A 130 4.99 0.14 -12.38
C GLU A 130 5.27 1.18 -11.29
N TYR A 131 6.15 0.85 -10.34
CA TYR A 131 6.65 1.82 -9.36
C TYR A 131 7.49 2.91 -10.03
N GLU A 132 8.38 2.55 -10.95
CA GLU A 132 9.21 3.51 -11.71
C GLU A 132 8.35 4.47 -12.55
N ASP A 133 7.29 3.96 -13.18
CA ASP A 133 6.34 4.74 -13.96
C ASP A 133 5.27 5.46 -13.12
N TYR A 134 5.24 5.24 -11.79
CA TYR A 134 4.18 5.73 -10.90
C TYR A 134 3.95 7.24 -11.04
N ASN A 135 5.04 8.01 -10.99
CA ASN A 135 4.96 9.48 -11.07
C ASN A 135 4.40 9.96 -12.41
N LYS A 136 4.55 9.19 -13.50
CA LYS A 136 4.00 9.54 -14.81
C LYS A 136 2.53 9.12 -14.91
N LYS A 137 2.21 7.87 -14.59
CA LYS A 137 0.84 7.31 -14.76
C LYS A 137 -0.14 7.80 -13.68
N ARG A 138 0.36 8.11 -12.48
CA ARG A 138 -0.43 8.50 -11.31
C ARG A 138 0.02 9.87 -10.77
N GLU A 139 0.42 10.77 -11.66
CA GLU A 139 0.84 12.13 -11.31
C GLU A 139 -0.21 12.88 -10.48
N LEU A 140 -1.49 12.80 -10.89
CA LEU A 140 -2.57 13.48 -10.17
C LEU A 140 -2.76 12.98 -8.73
N PHE A 141 -2.55 11.67 -8.48
CA PHE A 141 -2.54 11.14 -7.11
C PHE A 141 -1.37 11.70 -6.31
N SER A 142 -0.19 11.73 -6.92
CA SER A 142 1.02 12.28 -6.30
C SER A 142 0.83 13.76 -5.93
N ASN A 143 0.22 14.55 -6.82
CA ASN A 143 -0.02 15.97 -6.59
C ASN A 143 -1.12 16.21 -5.54
N ALA A 144 -2.20 15.42 -5.57
CA ALA A 144 -3.24 15.47 -4.54
C ALA A 144 -2.68 15.09 -3.16
N PHE A 145 -1.88 14.03 -3.09
CA PHE A 145 -1.21 13.60 -1.85
C PHE A 145 -0.31 14.71 -1.30
N LYS A 146 0.55 15.30 -2.15
CA LYS A 146 1.43 16.42 -1.74
C LYS A 146 0.61 17.58 -1.17
N SER A 147 -0.49 17.96 -1.83
CA SER A 147 -1.36 19.05 -1.39
C SER A 147 -1.97 18.78 -0.01
N ASP A 148 -2.53 17.58 0.19
CA ASP A 148 -3.09 17.17 1.47
C ASP A 148 -2.01 17.09 2.56
N TYR A 149 -0.86 16.48 2.25
CA TYR A 149 0.25 16.31 3.19
C TYR A 149 0.82 17.63 3.68
N VAL A 150 0.88 18.66 2.83
CA VAL A 150 1.34 20.00 3.24
C VAL A 150 0.26 20.73 4.06
N SER A 151 -1.01 20.58 3.71
CA SER A 151 -2.09 21.37 4.31
C SER A 151 -2.66 20.78 5.60
N ARG A 152 -2.59 19.45 5.78
CA ARG A 152 -3.28 18.70 6.84
C ARG A 152 -2.29 17.99 7.77
N THR A 153 -2.79 17.52 8.92
CA THR A 153 -2.04 16.65 9.83
C THR A 153 -2.24 15.20 9.44
N PHE A 154 -1.16 14.46 9.22
CA PHE A 154 -1.20 13.05 8.87
C PHE A 154 -1.01 12.14 10.08
N LEU A 155 -1.79 11.06 10.09
CA LEU A 155 -1.65 9.95 11.03
C LEU A 155 -1.32 8.67 10.25
N PHE A 156 -0.09 8.20 10.39
CA PHE A 156 0.38 6.98 9.73
C PHE A 156 0.15 5.77 10.65
N ILE A 157 -0.60 4.78 10.18
CA ILE A 157 -0.92 3.54 10.91
C ILE A 157 -0.55 2.34 10.06
N GLY A 158 0.14 1.36 10.64
CA GLY A 158 0.58 0.16 9.91
C GLY A 158 1.68 0.46 8.88
N PHE A 159 2.35 1.60 9.03
CA PHE A 159 3.39 2.05 8.13
C PHE A 159 4.76 1.51 8.55
N SER A 160 5.40 0.79 7.64
CA SER A 160 6.75 0.22 7.81
C SER A 160 7.84 1.03 7.12
N PHE A 161 7.53 2.20 6.51
CA PHE A 161 8.44 2.93 5.61
C PHE A 161 8.97 2.11 4.42
N THR A 162 8.39 0.94 4.16
CA THR A 162 8.85 0.04 3.08
C THR A 162 8.24 0.36 1.73
N ASP A 163 7.33 1.33 1.66
CA ASP A 163 6.68 1.74 0.41
C ASP A 163 7.56 2.79 -0.30
N PRO A 164 8.23 2.45 -1.42
CA PRO A 164 9.16 3.36 -2.07
C PRO A 164 8.50 4.62 -2.63
N ASN A 165 7.24 4.53 -3.08
CA ASN A 165 6.52 5.66 -3.65
C ASN A 165 6.19 6.68 -2.56
N LEU A 166 5.62 6.23 -1.45
CA LEU A 166 5.26 7.11 -0.35
C LEU A 166 6.50 7.73 0.31
N ASP A 167 7.57 6.95 0.51
CA ASP A 167 8.84 7.44 1.05
C ASP A 167 9.47 8.51 0.13
N TYR A 168 9.49 8.27 -1.18
CA TYR A 168 9.96 9.24 -2.17
C TYR A 168 9.15 10.55 -2.12
N LEU A 169 7.82 10.46 -2.09
CA LEU A 169 6.94 11.64 -2.05
C LEU A 169 7.15 12.46 -0.78
N ILE A 170 7.16 11.81 0.38
CA ILE A 170 7.38 12.47 1.67
C ILE A 170 8.78 13.11 1.71
N SER A 171 9.82 12.37 1.29
CA SER A 171 11.19 12.87 1.24
C SER A 171 11.33 14.10 0.35
N ARG A 172 10.64 14.11 -0.81
CA ARG A 172 10.64 15.26 -1.72
C ARG A 172 9.97 16.49 -1.11
N ILE A 173 8.83 16.31 -0.44
CA ILE A 173 8.15 17.40 0.27
C ILE A 173 9.04 17.94 1.38
N ARG A 174 9.65 17.04 2.17
CA ARG A 174 10.53 17.42 3.28
C ARG A 174 11.74 18.21 2.83
N THR A 175 12.37 17.77 1.75
CA THR A 175 13.49 18.49 1.12
C THR A 175 13.08 19.89 0.64
N THR A 176 11.85 20.04 0.16
CA THR A 176 11.35 21.31 -0.39
C THR A 176 10.97 22.32 0.71
N LEU A 177 10.39 21.84 1.82
CA LEU A 177 9.88 22.69 2.90
C LEU A 177 10.89 22.91 4.05
N GLY A 178 11.95 22.11 4.14
CA GLY A 178 12.98 22.24 5.16
C GLY A 178 12.43 22.08 6.58
N GLN A 179 12.66 23.07 7.45
CA GLN A 179 12.22 23.05 8.86
C GLN A 179 10.76 23.48 9.06
N ASN A 180 10.06 23.96 8.02
CA ASN A 180 8.71 24.52 8.13
C ASN A 180 7.59 23.45 8.02
N ILE A 181 7.86 22.24 8.50
CA ILE A 181 6.98 21.09 8.31
C ILE A 181 6.22 20.82 9.59
N LYS A 182 4.90 20.64 9.47
CA LYS A 182 4.06 20.23 10.60
C LYS A 182 4.48 18.84 11.09
N PRO A 183 4.36 18.55 12.40
CA PRO A 183 4.68 17.22 12.91
C PRO A 183 3.73 16.16 12.33
N ASP A 184 4.30 15.08 11.79
CA ASP A 184 3.60 13.84 11.46
C ASP A 184 3.50 12.95 12.70
N TYR A 185 2.39 12.21 12.81
CA TYR A 185 2.22 11.21 13.87
C TYR A 185 2.29 9.80 13.28
N TYR A 186 3.06 8.93 13.91
CA TYR A 186 3.26 7.55 13.48
C TYR A 186 2.90 6.56 14.59
N PHE A 187 2.01 5.62 14.29
CA PHE A 187 1.76 4.44 15.12
C PHE A 187 2.44 3.22 14.48
N ILE A 188 3.66 2.93 14.95
CA ILE A 188 4.51 1.85 14.42
C ILE A 188 4.61 0.74 15.46
N LYS A 189 4.48 -0.51 15.02
CA LYS A 189 4.78 -1.66 15.86
C LYS A 189 6.30 -1.74 16.06
N LYS A 190 6.77 -1.60 17.29
CA LYS A 190 8.19 -1.80 17.64
C LYS A 190 8.60 -3.24 17.30
N LYS A 191 9.51 -3.46 16.35
CA LYS A 191 10.14 -4.78 16.13
C LYS A 191 10.83 -5.19 17.45
N ARG A 192 10.54 -6.39 17.98
CA ARG A 192 11.23 -6.90 19.16
C ARG A 192 12.64 -7.31 18.74
N ILE A 193 13.66 -6.86 19.48
CA ILE A 193 15.10 -7.14 19.20
C ILE A 193 15.41 -8.65 19.20
N GLN A 194 14.53 -9.48 19.77
CA GLN A 194 14.70 -10.93 19.85
C GLN A 194 14.64 -11.62 18.47
N ASP A 195 13.88 -11.06 17.53
CA ASP A 195 13.71 -11.62 16.17
C ASP A 195 14.96 -11.43 15.29
N CYS A 196 15.92 -10.58 15.70
CA CYS A 196 17.18 -10.37 15.00
C CYS A 196 18.31 -11.32 15.44
N ARG A 197 18.12 -12.13 16.49
CA ARG A 197 19.18 -13.01 17.03
C ARG A 197 19.16 -14.42 16.46
N GLU A 198 18.11 -14.84 15.77
CA GLU A 198 18.04 -16.18 15.18
C GLU A 198 18.84 -16.31 13.87
N GLY A 199 19.24 -15.20 13.23
CA GLY A 199 20.07 -15.19 12.02
C GLY A 199 21.59 -15.10 12.23
N LYS A 200 22.11 -15.15 13.46
CA LYS A 200 23.57 -14.99 13.73
C LYS A 200 24.25 -16.17 14.44
N ASN A 201 23.61 -17.33 14.57
CA ASN A 201 24.18 -18.51 15.22
C ASN A 201 24.52 -19.66 14.25
N LEU A 202 25.09 -19.34 13.07
CA LEU A 202 25.69 -20.35 12.18
C LEU A 202 27.18 -20.13 11.87
N GLU A 203 27.80 -19.09 12.43
CA GLU A 203 29.26 -18.94 12.42
C GLU A 203 29.77 -18.83 13.85
N ARG A 204 30.02 -19.99 14.46
CA ARG A 204 31.09 -20.26 15.43
C ARG A 204 30.81 -21.58 16.14
N THR A 205 31.51 -22.61 15.73
CA THR A 205 32.02 -23.67 16.60
C THR A 205 33.27 -24.23 15.92
N PRO A 206 34.23 -24.74 16.72
CA PRO A 206 35.64 -24.35 16.71
C PRO A 206 36.49 -24.92 15.58
#